data_AF-A0AA40HFS9-F1
#
_entry.id   AF-A0AA40HFS9-F1
#
_cell.length_a   1.000
_cell.length_b   1.000
_cell.length_c   1.000
_cell.angle_alpha   90.00
_cell.angle_beta   90.00
_cell.angle_gamma   90.00
#
_symmetry.space_group_name_H-M   'P 1'
#
loop_
_entity.id
_entity.type
_entity.pdbx_description
1 polymer ?
#
loop_
_entity_poly.entity_id
_entity_poly.type
_entity_poly.pdbx_seq_one_letter_code
_entity_poly.pdbx_strand_id
1 'polypeptide(L)'
;MDKLGTVISLGLWVYEQCEMMQHCEGQCKRLRSRIHGLLQPLKELQAQREGNLPPGIVTALDNFQAALEEAKKKIDKFSDKSSLRKFLTSGKNKELFKDVNSRLNDVYQELSLTLQVYQRVSISTISKEAWEQEDQQDAEEDWRAFQTGKAYFVMGSKWGHFTLVLIYQRSRKAEEYLLLFFPAESEIIEASVEQVKNEVEKIMRHHFERSKKAVLTYKVKEIKKEELSETDWISIKKNEFSEVFKGKYYQSPVAIKVFNNVQARNPGTVRHVFNNEVKTMKKFDSPNILRIFGICIDETVTPHQFSIVMEYCELGTLRELLDQKKDLTLAERIVLAMGAANGLCRLHHSETPELHRNISSRSFLVTNGYEVKVSVAVQGAL
;
A
#
# COMPACT_ATOMS: atom_id res chain seq x y z
N MET A 1 21.67 -14.90 -42.39
CA MET A 1 21.91 -14.36 -41.04
C MET A 1 21.94 -15.54 -40.09
N ASP A 2 22.98 -15.64 -39.28
CA ASP A 2 23.16 -16.71 -38.31
C ASP A 2 21.97 -16.76 -37.34
N LYS A 3 21.27 -17.90 -37.28
CA LYS A 3 20.08 -18.12 -36.44
C LYS A 3 20.36 -17.80 -34.98
N LEU A 4 21.57 -18.13 -34.52
CA LEU A 4 22.06 -17.82 -33.18
C LEU A 4 22.06 -16.30 -32.91
N GLY A 5 22.56 -15.51 -33.87
CA GLY A 5 22.56 -14.05 -33.80
C GLY A 5 21.15 -13.43 -33.75
N THR A 6 20.19 -13.99 -34.50
CA THR A 6 18.78 -13.56 -34.45
C THR A 6 18.17 -13.79 -33.07
N VAL A 7 18.36 -14.98 -32.50
CA VAL A 7 17.85 -15.33 -31.16
C VAL A 7 18.47 -14.45 -30.08
N ILE A 8 19.78 -14.22 -30.13
CA ILE A 8 20.48 -13.33 -29.20
C ILE A 8 19.93 -11.90 -29.28
N SER A 9 19.75 -11.38 -30.48
CA SER A 9 19.23 -10.01 -30.68
C SER A 9 17.80 -9.87 -30.16
N LEU A 10 16.94 -10.86 -30.41
CA LEU A 10 15.58 -10.88 -29.89
C LEU A 10 15.56 -10.99 -28.35
N GLY A 11 16.43 -11.81 -27.78
CA GLY A 11 16.56 -11.97 -26.34
C GLY A 11 16.99 -10.68 -25.64
N LEU A 12 17.98 -9.97 -26.21
CA LEU A 12 18.41 -8.65 -25.73
C LEU A 12 17.30 -7.61 -25.84
N TRP A 13 16.54 -7.60 -26.93
CA TRP A 13 15.40 -6.71 -27.06
C TRP A 13 14.35 -6.96 -25.96
N VAL A 14 13.98 -8.22 -25.71
CA VAL A 14 13.02 -8.57 -24.64
C VAL A 14 13.56 -8.17 -23.26
N TYR A 15 14.87 -8.35 -23.02
CA TYR A 15 15.55 -7.92 -21.80
C TYR A 15 15.37 -6.41 -21.56
N GLU A 16 15.65 -5.59 -22.57
CA GLU A 16 15.51 -4.13 -22.50
C GLU A 16 14.06 -3.69 -22.32
N GLN A 17 13.11 -4.30 -23.03
CA GLN A 17 11.69 -3.95 -22.86
C GLN A 17 11.15 -4.29 -21.47
N CYS A 18 11.62 -5.39 -20.86
CA CYS A 18 11.26 -5.73 -19.48
C CYS A 18 11.78 -4.69 -18.47
N GLU A 19 12.89 -4.02 -18.76
CA GLU A 19 13.43 -2.96 -17.91
C GLU A 19 12.61 -1.66 -18.00
N MET A 20 12.03 -1.36 -19.16
CA MET A 20 11.19 -0.18 -19.34
C MET A 20 9.76 -0.34 -18.83
N MET A 21 9.34 -1.55 -18.42
CA MET A 21 8.00 -1.79 -17.90
C MET A 21 7.80 -1.15 -16.51
N GLN A 22 6.78 -0.29 -16.41
CA GLN A 22 6.43 0.42 -15.16
C GLN A 22 5.64 -0.43 -14.15
N HIS A 23 5.25 -1.65 -14.51
CA HIS A 23 4.34 -2.50 -13.72
C HIS A 23 4.74 -3.98 -13.88
N CYS A 24 4.35 -4.82 -12.91
CA CYS A 24 4.79 -6.22 -12.81
C CYS A 24 6.33 -6.38 -12.76
N GLU A 25 6.99 -5.55 -11.95
CA GLU A 25 8.45 -5.51 -11.85
C GLU A 25 9.05 -6.85 -11.43
N GLY A 26 8.40 -7.59 -10.52
CA GLY A 26 8.89 -8.89 -10.06
C GLY A 26 8.95 -9.87 -11.21
N GLN A 27 7.83 -10.06 -11.91
CA GLN A 27 7.75 -10.96 -13.06
C GLN A 27 8.65 -10.52 -14.22
N CYS A 28 8.81 -9.22 -14.48
CA CYS A 28 9.71 -8.71 -15.52
C CYS A 28 11.19 -8.94 -15.14
N LYS A 29 11.58 -8.68 -13.88
CA LYS A 29 12.95 -8.94 -13.39
C LYS A 29 13.29 -10.43 -13.44
N ARG A 30 12.34 -11.29 -13.13
CA ARG A 30 12.52 -12.75 -13.21
C ARG A 30 12.73 -13.22 -14.63
N LEU A 31 11.82 -12.84 -15.54
CA LEU A 31 11.92 -13.16 -16.96
C LEU A 31 13.27 -12.69 -17.53
N ARG A 32 13.67 -11.47 -17.19
CA ARG A 32 14.96 -10.88 -17.58
C ARG A 32 16.15 -11.71 -17.10
N SER A 33 16.14 -12.14 -15.85
CA SER A 33 17.23 -12.94 -15.26
C SER A 33 17.36 -14.30 -15.96
N ARG A 34 16.23 -14.95 -16.27
CA ARG A 34 16.20 -16.24 -16.98
C ARG A 34 16.68 -16.11 -18.42
N ILE A 35 16.24 -15.08 -19.15
CA ILE A 35 16.72 -14.79 -20.50
C ILE A 35 18.22 -14.50 -20.49
N HIS A 36 18.70 -13.71 -19.54
CA HIS A 36 20.13 -13.41 -19.41
C HIS A 36 20.96 -14.67 -19.18
N GLY A 37 20.52 -15.56 -18.28
CA GLY A 37 21.17 -16.83 -18.02
C GLY A 37 21.24 -17.74 -19.25
N LEU A 38 20.18 -17.79 -20.05
CA LEU A 38 20.14 -18.55 -21.31
C LEU A 38 21.00 -17.93 -22.42
N LEU A 39 21.14 -16.60 -22.44
CA LEU A 39 21.95 -15.89 -23.44
C LEU A 39 23.45 -16.04 -23.23
N GLN A 40 23.92 -16.24 -21.99
CA GLN A 40 25.36 -16.39 -21.72
C GLN A 40 26.02 -17.54 -22.49
N PRO A 41 25.57 -18.80 -22.39
CA PRO A 41 26.20 -19.90 -23.13
C PRO A 41 26.05 -19.75 -24.64
N LEU A 42 24.96 -19.12 -25.12
CA LEU A 42 24.76 -18.87 -26.55
C LEU A 42 25.74 -17.84 -27.12
N LYS A 43 26.09 -16.80 -26.35
CA LYS A 43 27.13 -15.82 -26.73
C LYS A 43 28.52 -16.46 -26.79
N GLU A 44 28.82 -17.36 -25.87
CA GLU A 44 30.08 -18.12 -25.87
C GLU A 44 30.18 -19.01 -27.12
N LEU A 45 29.10 -19.72 -27.47
CA LEU A 45 29.03 -20.50 -28.71
C LEU A 45 29.21 -19.63 -29.96
N GLN A 46 28.61 -18.43 -29.98
CA GLN A 46 28.76 -17.50 -31.10
C GLN A 46 30.21 -17.02 -31.25
N ALA A 47 30.90 -16.78 -30.13
CA ALA A 47 32.31 -16.36 -30.13
C ALA A 47 33.26 -17.46 -30.64
N GLN A 48 32.90 -18.74 -30.47
CA GLN A 48 33.68 -19.90 -30.92
C GLN A 48 33.63 -20.15 -32.44
N ARG A 49 32.79 -19.42 -33.20
CA ARG A 49 32.65 -19.51 -34.68
C ARG A 49 32.49 -20.96 -35.21
N GLU A 50 31.65 -21.76 -34.58
CA GLU A 50 31.35 -23.10 -35.11
C GLU A 50 30.42 -23.05 -36.32
N GLY A 51 30.84 -23.67 -37.43
CA GLY A 51 30.11 -23.64 -38.69
C GLY A 51 28.84 -24.48 -38.73
N ASN A 52 28.67 -25.46 -37.82
CA ASN A 52 27.47 -26.30 -37.74
C ASN A 52 27.11 -26.60 -36.28
N LEU A 53 25.98 -26.04 -35.82
CA LEU A 53 25.43 -26.31 -34.49
C LEU A 53 24.84 -27.73 -34.45
N PRO A 54 25.04 -28.49 -33.36
CA PRO A 54 24.38 -29.77 -33.15
C PRO A 54 22.85 -29.67 -33.30
N PRO A 55 22.15 -30.70 -33.83
CA PRO A 55 20.70 -30.66 -34.04
C PRO A 55 19.91 -30.30 -32.77
N GLY A 56 20.33 -30.81 -31.61
CA GLY A 56 19.69 -30.48 -30.33
C GLY A 56 19.80 -29.00 -29.94
N ILE A 57 20.92 -28.33 -30.28
CA ILE A 57 21.06 -26.88 -30.06
C ILE A 57 20.15 -26.11 -31.03
N VAL A 58 20.03 -26.58 -32.28
CA VAL A 58 19.14 -25.94 -33.27
C VAL A 58 17.68 -26.01 -32.84
N THR A 59 17.22 -27.15 -32.32
CA THR A 59 15.87 -27.34 -31.78
C THR A 59 15.63 -26.48 -30.54
N ALA A 60 16.57 -26.46 -29.60
CA ALA A 60 16.49 -25.60 -28.42
C ALA A 60 16.43 -24.10 -28.80
N LEU A 61 17.18 -23.68 -29.83
CA LEU A 61 17.13 -22.31 -30.36
C LEU A 61 15.77 -21.97 -31.00
N ASP A 62 15.13 -22.91 -31.70
CA ASP A 62 13.76 -22.72 -32.23
C ASP A 62 12.75 -22.52 -31.10
N ASN A 63 12.82 -23.39 -30.08
CA ASN A 63 11.97 -23.32 -28.91
C ASN A 63 12.19 -22.00 -28.14
N PHE A 64 13.46 -21.56 -28.02
CA PHE A 64 13.80 -20.31 -27.37
C PHE A 64 13.28 -19.10 -28.17
N GLN A 65 13.45 -19.10 -29.48
CA GLN A 65 12.92 -18.04 -30.34
C GLN A 65 11.40 -17.91 -30.19
N ALA A 66 10.67 -19.03 -30.23
CA ALA A 66 9.23 -19.04 -30.06
C ALA A 66 8.79 -18.46 -28.69
N ALA A 67 9.51 -18.81 -27.61
CA ALA A 67 9.25 -18.25 -26.29
C ALA A 67 9.48 -16.73 -26.23
N LEU A 68 10.55 -16.24 -26.87
CA LEU A 68 10.86 -14.80 -26.93
C LEU A 68 9.86 -14.02 -27.79
N GLU A 69 9.38 -14.58 -28.89
CA GLU A 69 8.33 -13.95 -29.70
C GLU A 69 7.00 -13.88 -28.95
N GLU A 70 6.67 -14.90 -28.15
CA GLU A 70 5.51 -14.88 -27.28
C GLU A 70 5.66 -13.84 -26.15
N ALA A 71 6.86 -13.75 -25.54
CA ALA A 71 7.18 -12.73 -24.55
C ALA A 71 6.98 -11.31 -25.12
N LYS A 72 7.52 -11.06 -26.33
CA LYS A 72 7.34 -9.80 -27.05
C LYS A 72 5.85 -9.46 -27.26
N LYS A 73 5.05 -10.40 -27.76
CA LYS A 73 3.59 -10.18 -27.94
C LYS A 73 2.89 -9.83 -26.62
N LYS A 74 3.25 -10.49 -25.52
CA LYS A 74 2.70 -10.19 -24.20
C LYS A 74 3.15 -8.80 -23.74
N ILE A 75 4.43 -8.47 -23.88
CA ILE A 75 4.97 -7.16 -23.54
C ILE A 75 4.23 -6.05 -24.29
N ASP A 76 4.15 -6.15 -25.62
CA ASP A 76 3.46 -5.15 -26.47
C ASP A 76 1.98 -4.97 -26.08
N LYS A 77 1.28 -6.09 -25.79
CA LYS A 77 -0.12 -6.06 -25.35
C LYS A 77 -0.29 -5.36 -24.00
N PHE A 78 0.67 -5.51 -23.11
CA PHE A 78 0.60 -5.01 -21.73
C PHE A 78 1.35 -3.69 -21.50
N SER A 79 2.04 -3.18 -22.51
CA SER A 79 2.52 -1.79 -22.59
C SER A 79 1.35 -0.79 -22.52
N ASP A 80 0.15 -1.19 -22.94
CA ASP A 80 -1.07 -0.43 -22.70
C ASP A 80 -1.56 -0.58 -21.24
N LYS A 81 -1.59 0.55 -20.53
CA LYS A 81 -2.02 0.65 -19.12
C LYS A 81 -3.43 0.10 -18.89
N SER A 82 -4.33 0.16 -19.87
CA SER A 82 -5.71 -0.29 -19.73
C SER A 82 -5.82 -1.83 -19.72
N SER A 83 -5.03 -2.48 -20.58
CA SER A 83 -5.00 -3.93 -20.76
C SER A 83 -4.35 -4.64 -19.58
N LEU A 84 -3.25 -4.09 -19.06
CA LEU A 84 -2.57 -4.62 -17.88
C LEU A 84 -3.43 -4.47 -16.63
N ARG A 85 -4.16 -3.34 -16.49
CA ARG A 85 -5.10 -3.14 -15.39
C ARG A 85 -6.19 -4.19 -15.39
N LYS A 86 -6.84 -4.44 -16.54
CA LYS A 86 -7.88 -5.48 -16.66
C LYS A 86 -7.35 -6.86 -16.24
N PHE A 87 -6.12 -7.18 -16.66
CA PHE A 87 -5.45 -8.42 -16.30
C PHE A 87 -5.23 -8.56 -14.79
N LEU A 88 -4.61 -7.57 -14.14
CA LEU A 88 -4.34 -7.60 -12.70
C LEU A 88 -5.62 -7.52 -11.83
N THR A 89 -6.71 -6.94 -12.35
CA THR A 89 -8.02 -6.94 -11.67
C THR A 89 -8.80 -8.25 -11.81
N SER A 90 -8.42 -9.14 -12.72
CA SER A 90 -9.17 -10.36 -13.02
C SER A 90 -8.97 -11.50 -12.01
N GLY A 91 -8.09 -11.35 -11.02
CA GLY A 91 -7.88 -12.32 -9.95
C GLY A 91 -6.53 -12.15 -9.25
N LYS A 92 -6.34 -12.85 -8.12
CA LYS A 92 -5.04 -13.01 -7.46
C LYS A 92 -4.14 -13.95 -8.28
N ASN A 93 -2.82 -13.80 -8.14
CA ASN A 93 -1.80 -14.73 -8.69
C ASN A 93 -1.86 -14.88 -10.22
N LYS A 94 -2.07 -13.78 -10.94
CA LYS A 94 -2.07 -13.79 -12.40
C LYS A 94 -0.63 -13.70 -12.91
N GLU A 95 -0.12 -14.84 -13.33
CA GLU A 95 1.18 -14.98 -13.99
C GLU A 95 1.13 -14.43 -15.42
N LEU A 96 1.75 -13.28 -15.64
CA LEU A 96 1.84 -12.59 -16.93
C LEU A 96 2.52 -13.48 -17.97
N PHE A 97 3.62 -14.11 -17.57
CA PHE A 97 4.52 -14.85 -18.45
C PHE A 97 4.45 -16.37 -18.27
N LYS A 98 3.37 -16.92 -17.70
CA LYS A 98 3.23 -18.37 -17.43
C LYS A 98 3.71 -19.28 -18.57
N ASP A 99 3.11 -19.13 -19.74
CA ASP A 99 3.42 -19.96 -20.91
C ASP A 99 4.87 -19.74 -21.39
N VAL A 100 5.35 -18.50 -21.30
CA VAL A 100 6.72 -18.13 -21.67
C VAL A 100 7.72 -18.79 -20.73
N ASN A 101 7.50 -18.68 -19.41
CA ASN A 101 8.36 -19.26 -18.39
C ASN A 101 8.40 -20.79 -18.47
N SER A 102 7.27 -21.45 -18.76
CA SER A 102 7.25 -22.89 -19.01
C SER A 102 8.13 -23.25 -20.21
N ARG A 103 7.98 -22.56 -21.34
CA ARG A 103 8.82 -22.81 -22.54
C ARG A 103 10.29 -22.51 -22.28
N LEU A 104 10.61 -21.43 -21.53
CA LEU A 104 11.99 -21.11 -21.15
C LEU A 104 12.60 -22.17 -20.25
N ASN A 105 11.82 -22.78 -19.36
CA ASN A 105 12.29 -23.89 -18.54
C ASN A 105 12.62 -25.09 -19.42
N ASP A 106 11.75 -25.44 -20.37
CA ASP A 106 11.99 -26.56 -21.30
C ASP A 106 13.27 -26.33 -22.12
N VAL A 107 13.47 -25.10 -22.62
CA VAL A 107 14.71 -24.66 -23.30
C VAL A 107 15.92 -24.75 -22.37
N TYR A 108 15.78 -24.34 -21.11
CA TYR A 108 16.87 -24.41 -20.13
C TYR A 108 17.30 -25.85 -19.88
N GLN A 109 16.35 -26.77 -19.69
CA GLN A 109 16.65 -28.20 -19.52
C GLN A 109 17.29 -28.78 -20.78
N GLU A 110 16.76 -28.46 -21.97
CA GLU A 110 17.28 -28.95 -23.26
C GLU A 110 18.71 -28.45 -23.53
N LEU A 111 18.97 -27.16 -23.32
CA LEU A 111 20.31 -26.58 -23.46
C LEU A 111 21.27 -27.09 -22.39
N SER A 112 20.82 -27.21 -21.13
CA SER A 112 21.66 -27.75 -20.05
C SER A 112 22.10 -29.17 -20.35
N LEU A 113 21.19 -30.05 -20.76
CA LEU A 113 21.51 -31.43 -21.13
C LEU A 113 22.45 -31.48 -22.34
N THR A 114 22.14 -30.71 -23.38
CA THR A 114 22.93 -30.72 -24.61
C THR A 114 24.35 -30.19 -24.37
N LEU A 115 24.50 -29.07 -23.64
CA LEU A 115 25.81 -28.46 -23.37
C LEU A 115 26.66 -29.26 -22.37
N GLN A 116 26.04 -29.94 -21.41
CA GLN A 116 26.73 -30.87 -20.52
C GLN A 116 27.28 -32.08 -21.28
N VAL A 117 26.51 -32.64 -22.23
CA VAL A 117 26.95 -33.76 -23.08
C VAL A 117 28.16 -33.38 -23.95
N TYR A 118 28.25 -32.13 -24.41
CA TYR A 118 29.41 -31.63 -25.15
C TYR A 118 30.56 -31.09 -24.27
N GLN A 119 30.53 -31.32 -22.95
CA GLN A 119 31.54 -30.85 -21.97
C GLN A 119 31.83 -29.34 -21.99
N ARG A 120 30.87 -28.50 -22.40
CA ARG A 120 31.16 -27.07 -22.64
C ARG A 120 30.94 -26.15 -21.46
N VAL A 121 29.90 -26.37 -20.64
CA VAL A 121 29.57 -25.53 -19.48
C VAL A 121 28.82 -26.34 -18.43
N SER A 122 29.12 -26.15 -17.14
CA SER A 122 28.32 -26.67 -16.03
C SER A 122 27.19 -25.71 -15.71
N ILE A 123 25.96 -26.05 -16.12
CA ILE A 123 24.74 -25.32 -15.76
C ILE A 123 24.08 -26.06 -14.57
N SER A 124 23.76 -25.34 -13.49
CA SER A 124 23.07 -25.92 -12.32
C SER A 124 21.62 -26.25 -12.68
N THR A 125 21.19 -27.50 -12.46
CA THR A 125 19.81 -27.93 -12.71
C THR A 125 18.87 -27.31 -11.68
N ILE A 126 18.04 -26.35 -12.11
CA ILE A 126 16.94 -25.84 -11.30
C ILE A 126 15.70 -26.69 -11.63
N SER A 127 14.94 -27.11 -10.62
CA SER A 127 13.74 -27.92 -10.84
C SER A 127 12.59 -27.07 -11.36
N LYS A 128 11.69 -27.68 -12.13
CA LYS A 128 10.50 -27.01 -12.67
C LYS A 128 9.60 -26.47 -11.56
N GLU A 129 9.47 -27.23 -10.48
CA GLU A 129 8.69 -26.86 -9.30
C GLU A 129 9.25 -25.61 -8.61
N ALA A 130 10.57 -25.40 -8.66
CA ALA A 130 11.19 -24.18 -8.11
C ALA A 130 10.84 -22.95 -8.97
N TRP A 131 10.83 -23.06 -10.30
CA TRP A 131 10.43 -21.95 -11.18
C TRP A 131 8.96 -21.59 -11.02
N GLU A 132 8.08 -22.58 -10.89
CA GLU A 132 6.64 -22.35 -10.68
C GLU A 132 6.38 -21.64 -9.33
N GLN A 133 7.11 -22.00 -8.27
CA GLN A 133 7.02 -21.33 -6.98
C GLN A 133 7.51 -19.88 -7.04
N GLU A 134 8.65 -19.63 -7.71
CA GLU A 134 9.15 -18.27 -7.93
C GLU A 134 8.15 -17.41 -8.72
N ASP A 135 7.56 -17.96 -9.78
CA ASP A 135 6.60 -17.27 -10.62
C ASP A 135 5.33 -16.91 -9.86
N GLN A 136 4.84 -17.83 -9.03
CA GLN A 136 3.69 -17.59 -8.18
C GLN A 136 3.98 -16.55 -7.11
N GLN A 137 5.18 -16.57 -6.53
CA GLN A 137 5.62 -15.57 -5.56
C GLN A 137 5.70 -14.19 -6.22
N ASP A 138 6.38 -14.06 -7.36
CA ASP A 138 6.52 -12.78 -8.06
C ASP A 138 5.15 -12.25 -8.53
N ALA A 139 4.26 -13.12 -9.02
CA ALA A 139 2.90 -12.75 -9.39
C ALA A 139 2.06 -12.30 -8.19
N GLU A 140 2.25 -12.92 -7.03
CA GLU A 140 1.61 -12.49 -5.80
C GLU A 140 2.19 -11.16 -5.30
N GLU A 141 3.51 -10.97 -5.35
CA GLU A 141 4.19 -9.72 -4.99
C GLU A 141 3.80 -8.58 -5.92
N ASP A 142 3.71 -8.80 -7.23
CA ASP A 142 3.26 -7.82 -8.22
C ASP A 142 1.78 -7.51 -8.07
N TRP A 143 0.93 -8.53 -7.85
CA TRP A 143 -0.48 -8.32 -7.55
C TRP A 143 -0.64 -7.56 -6.24
N ARG A 144 0.15 -7.89 -5.21
CA ARG A 144 0.19 -7.14 -3.95
C ARG A 144 0.67 -5.73 -4.21
N ALA A 145 1.75 -5.47 -4.92
CA ALA A 145 2.25 -4.15 -5.28
C ALA A 145 1.20 -3.32 -6.05
N PHE A 146 0.45 -3.96 -6.94
CA PHE A 146 -0.68 -3.36 -7.64
C PHE A 146 -1.86 -3.03 -6.71
N GLN A 147 -2.17 -3.89 -5.73
CA GLN A 147 -3.22 -3.66 -4.73
C GLN A 147 -2.81 -2.69 -3.62
N THR A 148 -1.55 -2.75 -3.19
CA THR A 148 -0.88 -1.82 -2.26
C THR A 148 -0.40 -0.58 -2.99
N GLY A 149 -0.75 -0.41 -4.27
CA GLY A 149 -0.44 0.70 -5.15
C GLY A 149 -1.03 2.05 -4.73
N LYS A 150 -1.03 2.34 -3.43
CA LYS A 150 -0.69 3.66 -2.91
C LYS A 150 0.80 3.90 -3.19
N ALA A 151 1.16 4.13 -4.45
CA ALA A 151 2.46 4.67 -4.77
C ALA A 151 2.42 6.16 -4.41
N TYR A 152 3.28 6.58 -3.49
CA TYR A 152 3.48 7.97 -3.14
C TYR A 152 4.61 8.53 -3.99
N PHE A 153 4.29 9.16 -5.11
CA PHE A 153 5.31 9.88 -5.88
C PHE A 153 5.47 11.26 -5.28
N VAL A 154 6.64 11.53 -4.72
CA VAL A 154 7.09 12.87 -4.35
C VAL A 154 7.83 13.44 -5.56
N MET A 155 7.23 14.36 -6.32
CA MET A 155 7.91 15.07 -7.40
C MET A 155 8.21 16.51 -6.96
N GLY A 156 9.49 16.88 -6.95
CA GLY A 156 9.96 18.25 -6.72
C GLY A 156 10.14 18.99 -8.04
N SER A 157 9.53 20.16 -8.23
CA SER A 157 9.87 21.04 -9.35
C SER A 157 9.86 22.51 -8.93
N LYS A 158 10.87 23.28 -9.36
CA LYS A 158 10.95 24.73 -9.12
C LYS A 158 9.99 25.46 -10.07
N TRP A 159 9.05 26.22 -9.51
CA TRP A 159 8.14 27.10 -10.24
C TRP A 159 8.30 28.53 -9.70
N GLY A 160 9.09 29.36 -10.40
CA GLY A 160 9.39 30.72 -9.94
C GLY A 160 10.09 30.73 -8.57
N HIS A 161 9.48 31.40 -7.58
CA HIS A 161 9.96 31.47 -6.19
C HIS A 161 9.36 30.38 -5.27
N PHE A 162 8.90 29.25 -5.82
CA PHE A 162 8.33 28.16 -5.04
C PHE A 162 8.92 26.81 -5.43
N THR A 163 9.15 25.95 -4.44
CA THR A 163 9.41 24.51 -4.64
C THR A 163 8.08 23.78 -4.52
N LEU A 164 7.63 23.18 -5.62
CA LEU A 164 6.44 22.35 -5.64
C LEU A 164 6.82 20.93 -5.26
N VAL A 165 6.27 20.43 -4.15
CA VAL A 165 6.35 19.01 -3.79
C VAL A 165 4.99 18.40 -4.05
N LEU A 166 4.87 17.71 -5.19
CA LEU A 166 3.72 16.89 -5.54
C LEU A 166 3.81 15.59 -4.76
N ILE A 167 2.85 15.29 -3.90
CA ILE A 167 2.67 13.96 -3.33
C ILE A 167 1.45 13.33 -3.98
N TYR A 168 1.71 12.33 -4.82
CA TYR A 168 0.70 11.60 -5.56
C TYR A 168 0.12 10.47 -4.72
N GLN A 169 -1.20 10.30 -4.64
CA GLN A 169 -1.80 9.07 -4.13
C GLN A 169 -2.76 8.48 -5.16
N ARG A 170 -2.41 7.33 -5.73
CA ARG A 170 -3.28 6.63 -6.70
C ARG A 170 -4.41 5.90 -5.98
N SER A 171 -5.66 6.32 -6.19
CA SER A 171 -6.85 5.60 -5.74
C SER A 171 -7.67 5.07 -6.93
N ARG A 172 -8.44 3.99 -6.73
CA ARG A 172 -9.16 3.24 -7.79
C ARG A 172 -10.14 4.07 -8.64
N LYS A 173 -10.55 5.27 -8.22
CA LYS A 173 -11.62 6.09 -8.83
C LYS A 173 -11.28 7.56 -9.16
N ALA A 174 -10.17 8.13 -8.69
CA ALA A 174 -9.78 9.52 -8.97
C ALA A 174 -8.25 9.72 -8.85
N GLU A 175 -7.71 10.67 -9.63
CA GLU A 175 -6.36 11.20 -9.44
C GLU A 175 -6.39 12.22 -8.29
N GLU A 176 -5.83 11.89 -7.14
CA GLU A 176 -5.76 12.80 -6.00
C GLU A 176 -4.32 13.29 -5.84
N TYR A 177 -4.12 14.59 -6.08
CA TYR A 177 -2.85 15.27 -5.96
C TYR A 177 -2.83 16.06 -4.66
N LEU A 178 -1.86 15.79 -3.77
CA LEU A 178 -1.54 16.72 -2.69
C LEU A 178 -0.39 17.61 -3.18
N LEU A 179 -0.72 18.84 -3.58
CA LEU A 179 0.24 19.87 -3.98
C LEU A 179 0.70 20.63 -2.73
N LEU A 180 1.96 20.44 -2.31
CA LEU A 180 2.57 21.25 -1.26
C LEU A 180 3.48 22.32 -1.89
N PHE A 181 3.22 23.58 -1.55
CA PHE A 181 4.01 24.74 -2.00
C PHE A 181 4.95 25.18 -0.87
N PHE A 182 6.26 25.22 -1.14
CA PHE A 182 7.26 25.79 -0.22
C PHE A 182 7.83 27.09 -0.79
N PRO A 183 7.95 28.18 0.01
CA PRO A 183 8.63 29.41 -0.43
C PRO A 183 10.13 29.17 -0.69
N ALA A 184 10.68 29.84 -1.71
CA ALA A 184 12.04 29.65 -2.25
C ALA A 184 13.21 29.92 -1.29
N GLU A 185 12.96 30.52 -0.12
CA GLU A 185 14.00 30.72 0.90
C GLU A 185 14.39 29.41 1.61
N SER A 186 13.67 28.32 1.35
CA SER A 186 14.04 26.98 1.77
C SER A 186 14.90 26.31 0.70
N GLU A 187 16.21 26.17 0.96
CA GLU A 187 17.16 25.40 0.14
C GLU A 187 16.82 23.90 0.11
N ILE A 188 15.68 23.52 -0.45
CA ILE A 188 15.37 22.12 -0.74
C ILE A 188 15.99 21.80 -2.11
N ILE A 189 17.21 21.26 -2.08
CA ILE A 189 17.95 20.74 -3.24
C ILE A 189 17.29 19.42 -3.69
N GLU A 190 17.42 19.01 -4.96
CA GLU A 190 16.89 17.72 -5.47
C GLU A 190 17.33 16.52 -4.62
N ALA A 191 18.58 16.52 -4.12
CA ALA A 191 19.07 15.51 -3.17
C ALA A 191 18.26 15.47 -1.86
N SER A 192 17.84 16.64 -1.36
CA SER A 192 16.96 16.77 -0.19
C SER A 192 15.54 16.28 -0.50
N VAL A 193 15.06 16.39 -1.75
CA VAL A 193 13.76 15.85 -2.17
C VAL A 193 13.78 14.32 -2.15
N GLU A 194 14.80 13.68 -2.70
CA GLU A 194 14.91 12.21 -2.69
C GLU A 194 15.09 11.67 -1.27
N GLN A 195 15.84 12.38 -0.42
CA GLN A 195 15.94 12.06 1.00
C GLN A 195 14.58 12.14 1.71
N VAL A 196 13.82 13.23 1.49
CA VAL A 196 12.47 13.39 2.05
C VAL A 196 11.53 12.29 1.55
N LYS A 197 11.61 11.95 0.27
CA LYS A 197 10.83 10.85 -0.33
C LYS A 197 11.13 9.51 0.35
N ASN A 198 12.40 9.15 0.51
CA ASN A 198 12.82 7.91 1.16
C ASN A 198 12.32 7.84 2.62
N GLU A 199 12.38 8.95 3.36
CA GLU A 199 11.87 9.01 4.73
C GLU A 199 10.34 8.90 4.78
N VAL A 200 9.61 9.55 3.87
CA VAL A 200 8.14 9.39 3.75
C VAL A 200 7.77 7.94 3.46
N GLU A 201 8.44 7.29 2.50
CA GLU A 201 8.21 5.89 2.13
C GLU A 201 8.52 4.94 3.31
N LYS A 202 9.58 5.22 4.07
CA LYS A 202 9.95 4.45 5.26
C LYS A 202 8.88 4.56 6.36
N ILE A 203 8.41 5.76 6.67
CA ILE A 203 7.33 5.99 7.65
C ILE A 203 6.05 5.26 7.21
N MET A 204 5.68 5.39 5.94
CA MET A 204 4.49 4.75 5.38
C MET A 204 4.56 3.22 5.36
N ARG A 205 5.73 2.63 5.07
CA ARG A 205 5.93 1.17 5.16
C ARG A 205 5.69 0.66 6.58
N HIS A 206 6.22 1.35 7.58
CA HIS A 206 5.97 1.02 8.99
C HIS A 206 4.48 1.09 9.36
N HIS A 207 3.74 2.09 8.86
CA HIS A 207 2.29 2.18 9.07
C HIS A 207 1.53 0.97 8.50
N PHE A 208 1.91 0.54 7.30
CA PHE A 208 1.24 -0.55 6.61
C PHE A 208 1.46 -1.90 7.33
N GLU A 209 2.67 -2.16 7.82
CA GLU A 209 2.98 -3.38 8.58
C GLU A 209 2.25 -3.43 9.92
N ARG A 210 2.17 -2.29 10.64
CA ARG A 210 1.41 -2.18 11.89
C ARG A 210 -0.09 -2.34 11.65
N SER A 211 -0.61 -1.80 10.54
CA SER A 211 -2.01 -1.96 10.14
C SER A 211 -2.36 -3.42 9.83
N LYS A 212 -1.46 -4.19 9.17
CA LYS A 212 -1.65 -5.63 8.89
C LYS A 212 -1.81 -6.47 10.16
N LYS A 213 -1.07 -6.15 11.23
CA LYS A 213 -1.22 -6.83 12.54
C LYS A 213 -2.53 -6.50 13.25
N ALA A 214 -3.17 -5.37 12.91
CA ALA A 214 -4.36 -4.85 13.59
C ALA A 214 -5.70 -5.15 12.87
N VAL A 215 -5.70 -5.92 11.77
CA VAL A 215 -6.94 -6.31 11.05
C VAL A 215 -7.61 -7.49 11.75
N LEU A 216 -8.19 -7.22 12.91
CA LEU A 216 -9.27 -8.02 13.46
C LEU A 216 -10.57 -7.39 12.94
N THR A 217 -11.44 -8.22 12.37
CA THR A 217 -12.77 -7.79 11.89
C THR A 217 -13.64 -7.49 13.11
N TYR A 218 -13.60 -6.24 13.59
CA TYR A 218 -14.37 -5.82 14.76
C TYR A 218 -15.77 -5.36 14.37
N LYS A 219 -16.79 -5.96 14.98
CA LYS A 219 -18.18 -5.50 14.86
C LYS A 219 -18.45 -4.50 15.97
N VAL A 220 -18.79 -3.24 15.61
CA VAL A 220 -19.20 -2.25 16.61
C VAL A 220 -20.43 -2.76 17.36
N LYS A 221 -20.34 -2.87 18.69
CA LYS A 221 -21.34 -3.44 19.60
C LYS A 221 -21.57 -2.54 20.82
N GLU A 222 -22.56 -2.88 21.62
CA GLU A 222 -22.66 -2.40 23.00
C GLU A 222 -21.66 -3.17 23.85
N ILE A 223 -20.79 -2.46 24.56
CA ILE A 223 -19.71 -2.98 25.39
C ILE A 223 -20.16 -2.81 26.84
N LYS A 224 -20.13 -3.90 27.61
CA LYS A 224 -20.46 -3.81 29.03
C LYS A 224 -19.36 -3.08 29.79
N LYS A 225 -19.72 -2.36 30.85
CA LYS A 225 -18.74 -1.61 31.65
C LYS A 225 -17.65 -2.52 32.21
N GLU A 226 -18.00 -3.74 32.60
CA GLU A 226 -17.06 -4.75 33.12
C GLU A 226 -16.02 -5.21 32.08
N GLU A 227 -16.30 -5.07 30.78
CA GLU A 227 -15.34 -5.36 29.69
C GLU A 227 -14.29 -4.24 29.54
N LEU A 228 -14.55 -3.05 30.09
CA LEU A 228 -13.62 -1.92 30.13
C LEU A 228 -12.92 -1.96 31.48
N SER A 229 -11.72 -2.54 31.50
CA SER A 229 -10.95 -2.87 32.72
C SER A 229 -11.11 -1.89 33.89
N GLU A 230 -11.32 -2.41 35.10
CA GLU A 230 -11.62 -1.69 36.36
C GLU A 230 -10.48 -0.81 36.94
N THR A 231 -9.32 -0.73 36.28
CA THR A 231 -8.23 0.18 36.70
C THR A 231 -8.55 1.63 36.34
N ASP A 232 -8.33 2.55 37.28
CA ASP A 232 -8.56 3.99 37.20
C ASP A 232 -8.40 4.54 35.78
N TRP A 233 -9.56 4.78 35.14
CA TRP A 233 -9.63 5.49 33.88
C TRP A 233 -8.88 6.82 34.04
N ILE A 234 -7.84 7.03 33.23
CA ILE A 234 -7.02 8.24 33.35
C ILE A 234 -7.71 9.33 32.55
N SER A 235 -8.20 10.38 33.21
CA SER A 235 -8.79 11.53 32.52
C SER A 235 -7.73 12.20 31.64
N ILE A 236 -8.01 12.28 30.33
CA ILE A 236 -7.14 12.91 29.33
C ILE A 236 -7.59 14.35 29.10
N LYS A 237 -8.90 14.55 28.97
CA LYS A 237 -9.48 15.83 28.55
C LYS A 237 -10.90 15.97 29.03
N LYS A 238 -11.21 17.13 29.61
CA LYS A 238 -12.56 17.50 30.04
C LYS A 238 -13.06 18.72 29.30
N ASN A 239 -14.31 18.68 28.86
CA ASN A 239 -15.05 19.84 28.39
C ASN A 239 -16.45 19.88 29.05
N GLU A 240 -17.23 20.90 28.74
CA GLU A 240 -18.57 21.10 29.30
C GLU A 240 -19.50 19.89 29.08
N PHE A 241 -19.43 19.27 27.90
CA PHE A 241 -20.36 18.23 27.44
C PHE A 241 -19.84 16.80 27.56
N SER A 242 -18.55 16.61 27.85
CA SER A 242 -17.89 15.29 27.86
C SER A 242 -16.53 15.31 28.55
N GLU A 243 -16.14 14.14 29.05
CA GLU A 243 -14.80 13.85 29.57
C GLU A 243 -14.25 12.61 28.85
N VAL A 244 -13.02 12.70 28.35
CA VAL A 244 -12.35 11.64 27.62
C VAL A 244 -11.31 11.00 28.52
N PHE A 245 -11.41 9.69 28.66
CA PHE A 245 -10.52 8.88 29.49
C PHE A 245 -9.68 7.93 28.65
N LYS A 246 -8.50 7.57 29.15
CA LYS A 246 -7.72 6.43 28.69
C LYS A 246 -8.13 5.20 29.51
N GLY A 247 -8.61 4.16 28.82
CA GLY A 247 -8.94 2.88 29.42
C GLY A 247 -8.28 1.72 28.69
N LYS A 248 -8.68 0.49 29.02
CA LYS A 248 -8.31 -0.71 28.26
C LYS A 248 -9.54 -1.52 27.89
N TYR A 249 -9.50 -2.12 26.70
CA TYR A 249 -10.48 -3.06 26.20
C TYR A 249 -9.74 -4.24 25.57
N TYR A 250 -9.97 -5.45 26.08
CA TYR A 250 -9.16 -6.65 25.76
C TYR A 250 -7.64 -6.39 25.82
N GLN A 251 -7.19 -5.78 26.93
CA GLN A 251 -5.80 -5.37 27.18
C GLN A 251 -5.21 -4.33 26.21
N SER A 252 -5.97 -3.87 25.21
CA SER A 252 -5.55 -2.82 24.29
C SER A 252 -5.98 -1.45 24.80
N PRO A 253 -5.14 -0.41 24.68
CA PRO A 253 -5.51 0.95 25.10
C PRO A 253 -6.63 1.50 24.23
N VAL A 254 -7.63 2.11 24.87
CA VAL A 254 -8.79 2.74 24.21
C VAL A 254 -9.03 4.13 24.78
N ALA A 255 -9.62 5.00 23.96
CA ALA A 255 -10.20 6.25 24.42
C ALA A 255 -11.69 6.03 24.73
N ILE A 256 -12.13 6.51 25.88
CA ILE A 256 -13.50 6.39 26.37
C ILE A 256 -14.05 7.80 26.56
N LYS A 257 -14.90 8.25 25.65
CA LYS A 257 -15.56 9.56 25.74
C LYS A 257 -16.87 9.40 26.50
N VAL A 258 -16.88 9.85 27.75
CA VAL A 258 -18.05 9.91 28.64
C VAL A 258 -18.76 11.23 28.41
N PHE A 259 -20.08 11.21 28.25
CA PHE A 259 -20.85 12.45 28.07
C PHE A 259 -21.35 12.99 29.40
N ASN A 260 -21.09 14.27 29.65
CA ASN A 260 -21.51 14.96 30.84
C ASN A 260 -22.97 15.37 30.71
N ASN A 261 -23.72 15.24 31.81
CA ASN A 261 -25.03 15.85 31.96
C ASN A 261 -26.06 15.52 30.85
N VAL A 262 -26.32 14.24 30.63
CA VAL A 262 -27.40 13.76 29.75
C VAL A 262 -28.80 14.02 30.34
N GLN A 263 -28.89 14.80 31.42
CA GLN A 263 -30.11 15.10 32.19
C GLN A 263 -31.23 15.75 31.36
N ALA A 264 -30.96 16.22 30.14
CA ALA A 264 -31.95 16.84 29.27
C ALA A 264 -32.61 15.91 28.22
N ARG A 265 -32.21 14.63 28.09
CA ARG A 265 -32.72 13.77 27.00
C ARG A 265 -33.12 12.37 27.45
N ASN A 266 -34.27 11.91 26.97
CA ASN A 266 -34.77 10.53 27.11
C ASN A 266 -33.68 9.53 26.67
N PRO A 267 -33.40 8.44 27.43
CA PRO A 267 -32.48 7.37 27.05
C PRO A 267 -32.64 6.88 25.59
N GLY A 268 -33.87 6.88 25.07
CA GLY A 268 -34.16 6.56 23.67
C GLY A 268 -33.57 7.55 22.65
N THR A 269 -33.59 8.85 22.93
CA THR A 269 -32.99 9.90 22.08
C THR A 269 -31.48 9.78 22.06
N VAL A 270 -30.91 9.50 23.23
CA VAL A 270 -29.47 9.32 23.42
C VAL A 270 -28.99 8.08 22.65
N ARG A 271 -29.67 6.94 22.83
CA ARG A 271 -29.43 5.71 22.05
C ARG A 271 -29.60 5.92 20.54
N HIS A 272 -30.54 6.77 20.10
CA HIS A 272 -30.72 7.09 18.67
C HIS A 272 -29.54 7.88 18.08
N VAL A 273 -29.07 8.92 18.79
CA VAL A 273 -27.88 9.70 18.41
C VAL A 273 -26.66 8.79 18.27
N PHE A 274 -26.44 7.93 19.27
CA PHE A 274 -25.36 6.97 19.25
C PHE A 274 -25.45 5.97 18.11
N ASN A 275 -26.66 5.44 17.83
CA ASN A 275 -26.85 4.54 16.71
C ASN A 275 -26.58 5.21 15.36
N ASN A 276 -26.91 6.49 15.20
CA ASN A 276 -26.56 7.23 14.00
C ASN A 276 -25.05 7.43 13.89
N GLU A 277 -24.36 7.74 14.98
CA GLU A 277 -22.90 7.92 14.99
C GLU A 277 -22.16 6.61 14.67
N VAL A 278 -22.58 5.50 15.28
CA VAL A 278 -22.07 4.16 14.96
C VAL A 278 -22.33 3.81 13.50
N LYS A 279 -23.50 4.15 12.94
CA LYS A 279 -23.81 3.93 11.51
C LYS A 279 -22.91 4.77 10.60
N THR A 280 -22.74 6.06 10.89
CA THR A 280 -21.86 6.96 10.14
C THR A 280 -20.43 6.44 10.18
N MET A 281 -19.88 6.12 11.36
CA MET A 281 -18.49 5.66 11.44
C MET A 281 -18.28 4.25 10.85
N LYS A 282 -19.24 3.32 10.98
CA LYS A 282 -19.20 2.01 10.30
C LYS A 282 -19.11 2.15 8.79
N LYS A 283 -19.84 3.10 8.21
CA LYS A 283 -19.87 3.37 6.77
C LYS A 283 -18.52 3.84 6.23
N PHE A 284 -17.69 4.47 7.06
CA PHE A 284 -16.42 5.06 6.66
C PHE A 284 -15.18 4.28 7.10
N ASP A 285 -15.28 2.98 7.43
CA ASP A 285 -14.12 2.16 7.83
C ASP A 285 -12.96 2.33 6.84
N SER A 286 -11.84 2.84 7.39
CA SER A 286 -10.65 3.30 6.67
C SER A 286 -9.53 3.57 7.68
N PRO A 287 -8.26 3.35 7.32
CA PRO A 287 -7.12 3.67 8.19
C PRO A 287 -7.10 5.13 8.67
N ASN A 288 -7.62 6.07 7.90
CA ASN A 288 -7.59 7.50 8.25
C ASN A 288 -8.92 8.05 8.81
N ILE A 289 -9.85 7.16 9.17
CA ILE A 289 -11.07 7.52 9.92
C ILE A 289 -10.95 6.89 11.30
N LEU A 290 -11.30 7.66 12.33
CA LEU A 290 -11.24 7.21 13.71
C LEU A 290 -12.15 6.00 13.93
N ARG A 291 -11.57 4.91 14.43
CA ARG A 291 -12.29 3.66 14.69
C ARG A 291 -13.05 3.70 16.01
N ILE A 292 -14.33 3.32 15.96
CA ILE A 292 -15.15 3.02 17.14
C ILE A 292 -15.17 1.50 17.37
N PHE A 293 -15.04 1.08 18.62
CA PHE A 293 -15.25 -0.31 19.05
C PHE A 293 -16.68 -0.54 19.54
N GLY A 294 -17.27 0.44 20.23
CA GLY A 294 -18.64 0.33 20.72
C GLY A 294 -19.11 1.52 21.51
N ILE A 295 -20.28 1.36 22.10
CA ILE A 295 -20.83 2.24 23.13
C ILE A 295 -20.90 1.49 24.45
N CYS A 296 -20.79 2.20 25.56
CA CYS A 296 -21.03 1.66 26.90
C CYS A 296 -22.12 2.50 27.56
N ILE A 297 -23.14 1.83 28.11
CA ILE A 297 -24.22 2.44 28.87
C ILE A 297 -24.11 1.90 30.29
N ASP A 298 -23.83 2.79 31.24
CA ASP A 298 -23.85 2.46 32.66
C ASP A 298 -25.20 2.86 33.24
N GLU A 299 -26.07 1.87 33.36
CA GLU A 299 -27.42 2.03 33.91
C GLU A 299 -27.44 2.03 35.45
N THR A 300 -26.30 1.76 36.10
CA THR A 300 -26.19 1.71 37.57
C THR A 300 -26.19 3.09 38.22
N VAL A 301 -25.88 4.13 37.44
CA VAL A 301 -25.89 5.54 37.86
C VAL A 301 -27.13 6.26 37.32
N THR A 302 -27.65 7.22 38.08
CA THR A 302 -28.78 8.07 37.67
C THR A 302 -28.33 9.55 37.62
N PRO A 303 -28.43 10.22 36.46
CA PRO A 303 -28.87 9.69 35.17
C PRO A 303 -27.88 8.65 34.60
N HIS A 304 -28.36 7.78 33.71
CA HIS A 304 -27.52 6.80 33.02
C HIS A 304 -26.32 7.49 32.36
N GLN A 305 -25.15 6.88 32.50
CA GLN A 305 -23.94 7.39 31.90
C GLN A 305 -23.69 6.72 30.56
N PHE A 306 -23.40 7.54 29.54
CA PHE A 306 -23.19 7.07 28.18
C PHE A 306 -21.75 7.36 27.76
N SER A 307 -21.14 6.38 27.09
CA SER A 307 -19.76 6.48 26.63
C SER A 307 -19.56 5.90 25.23
N ILE A 308 -18.63 6.47 24.47
CA ILE A 308 -18.11 5.90 23.21
C ILE A 308 -16.72 5.35 23.45
N VAL A 309 -16.49 4.12 23.02
CA VAL A 309 -15.20 3.43 23.10
C VAL A 309 -14.56 3.41 21.72
N MET A 310 -13.39 4.01 21.59
CA MET A 310 -12.70 4.26 20.32
C MET A 310 -11.20 3.93 20.43
N GLU A 311 -10.52 3.83 19.29
CA GLU A 311 -9.07 3.67 19.27
C GLU A 311 -8.38 4.83 20.00
N TYR A 312 -7.35 4.49 20.78
CA TYR A 312 -6.57 5.50 21.49
C TYR A 312 -5.48 6.07 20.56
N CYS A 313 -5.46 7.38 20.40
CA CYS A 313 -4.43 8.10 19.64
C CYS A 313 -3.43 8.71 20.62
N GLU A 314 -2.22 8.14 20.66
CA GLU A 314 -1.23 8.42 21.70
C GLU A 314 -0.66 9.84 21.64
N LEU A 315 -0.66 10.48 20.47
CA LEU A 315 -0.15 11.85 20.28
C LEU A 315 -1.26 12.91 20.37
N GLY A 316 -2.47 12.52 20.80
CA GLY A 316 -3.60 13.43 20.96
C GLY A 316 -4.12 14.01 19.64
N THR A 317 -4.63 15.24 19.69
CA THR A 317 -5.06 15.97 18.49
C THR A 317 -3.87 16.48 17.69
N LEU A 318 -4.06 16.68 16.38
CA LEU A 318 -3.04 17.28 15.52
C LEU A 318 -2.61 18.67 16.02
N ARG A 319 -3.54 19.46 16.60
CA ARG A 319 -3.20 20.73 17.25
C ARG A 319 -2.24 20.54 18.43
N GLU A 320 -2.53 19.59 19.32
CA GLU A 320 -1.69 19.28 20.49
C GLU A 320 -0.30 18.79 20.05
N LEU A 321 -0.21 17.91 19.06
CA LEU A 321 1.07 17.48 18.48
C LEU A 321 1.87 18.66 17.93
N LEU A 322 1.25 19.54 17.15
CA LEU A 322 1.90 20.72 16.58
C LEU A 322 2.28 21.77 17.65
N ASP A 323 1.65 21.73 18.82
CA ASP A 323 2.00 22.57 19.97
C ASP A 323 3.18 22.00 20.75
N GLN A 324 3.22 20.68 20.95
CA GLN A 324 4.27 20.00 21.70
C GLN A 324 5.55 19.80 20.90
N LYS A 325 5.44 19.40 19.63
CA LYS A 325 6.59 19.07 18.78
C LYS A 325 6.78 20.09 17.66
N LYS A 326 7.66 21.07 17.89
CA LYS A 326 7.95 22.16 16.94
C LYS A 326 8.91 21.77 15.82
N ASP A 327 9.73 20.76 16.06
CA ASP A 327 10.82 20.26 15.22
C ASP A 327 10.41 19.09 14.32
N LEU A 328 9.12 18.93 13.99
CA LEU A 328 8.67 17.94 13.01
C LEU A 328 9.44 18.11 11.69
N THR A 329 10.03 17.03 11.22
CA THR A 329 10.69 16.96 9.92
C THR A 329 9.67 17.20 8.80
N LEU A 330 10.18 17.58 7.62
CA LEU A 330 9.31 17.74 6.45
C LEU A 330 8.57 16.44 6.09
N ALA A 331 9.25 15.28 6.19
CA ALA A 331 8.64 13.98 5.93
C ALA A 331 7.48 13.66 6.90
N GLU A 332 7.65 13.91 8.20
CA GLU A 332 6.56 13.73 9.19
C GLU A 332 5.37 14.66 8.88
N ARG A 333 5.62 15.93 8.53
CA ARG A 333 4.56 16.89 8.17
C ARG A 333 3.79 16.45 6.91
N ILE A 334 4.51 15.92 5.93
CA ILE A 334 3.94 15.35 4.70
C ILE A 334 3.01 14.18 5.05
N VAL A 335 3.48 13.22 5.85
CA VAL A 335 2.70 12.05 6.27
C VAL A 335 1.43 12.47 7.01
N LEU A 336 1.53 13.46 7.91
CA LEU A 336 0.38 14.02 8.62
C LEU A 336 -0.65 14.65 7.65
N ALA A 337 -0.20 15.48 6.71
CA ALA A 337 -1.06 16.13 5.73
C ALA A 337 -1.77 15.10 4.83
N MET A 338 -1.05 14.07 4.39
CA MET A 338 -1.62 12.98 3.58
C MET A 338 -2.65 12.17 4.36
N GLY A 339 -2.38 11.83 5.62
CA GLY A 339 -3.34 11.13 6.47
C GLY A 339 -4.63 11.93 6.65
N ALA A 340 -4.52 13.25 6.88
CA ALA A 340 -5.67 14.15 6.97
C ALA A 340 -6.47 14.18 5.64
N ALA A 341 -5.79 14.34 4.51
CA ALA A 341 -6.42 14.36 3.19
C ALA A 341 -7.13 13.03 2.87
N ASN A 342 -6.52 11.90 3.22
CA ASN A 342 -7.11 10.57 3.03
C ASN A 342 -8.39 10.36 3.82
N GLY A 343 -8.42 10.82 5.06
CA GLY A 343 -9.64 10.74 5.86
C GLY A 343 -10.77 11.59 5.27
N LEU A 344 -10.48 12.81 4.84
CA LEU A 344 -11.48 13.67 4.19
C LEU A 344 -11.95 13.12 2.83
N CYS A 345 -11.02 12.61 2.01
CA CYS A 345 -11.36 11.90 0.77
C CYS A 345 -12.30 10.74 1.05
N ARG A 346 -12.04 9.94 2.10
CA ARG A 346 -12.89 8.80 2.46
C ARG A 346 -14.33 9.23 2.76
N LEU A 347 -14.52 10.40 3.39
CA LEU A 347 -15.84 10.99 3.65
C LEU A 347 -16.52 11.46 2.35
N HIS A 348 -15.79 12.20 1.51
CA HIS A 348 -16.33 12.85 0.33
C HIS A 348 -16.54 11.91 -0.87
N HIS A 349 -15.79 10.81 -0.97
CA HIS A 349 -15.81 9.89 -2.11
C HIS A 349 -16.38 8.50 -1.77
N SER A 350 -17.11 8.38 -0.66
CA SER A 350 -17.86 7.15 -0.37
C SER A 350 -19.10 7.00 -1.27
N GLU A 351 -19.75 5.84 -1.26
CA GLU A 351 -21.01 5.62 -2.00
C GLU A 351 -22.12 6.60 -1.59
N THR A 352 -22.07 7.11 -0.36
CA THR A 352 -22.96 8.16 0.14
C THR A 352 -22.12 9.27 0.78
N PRO A 353 -21.60 10.23 -0.01
CA PRO A 353 -20.72 11.30 0.47
C PRO A 353 -21.27 12.07 1.68
N GLU A 354 -20.42 12.41 2.63
CA GLU A 354 -20.78 13.27 3.77
C GLU A 354 -19.75 14.38 3.98
N LEU A 355 -20.22 15.58 4.31
CA LEU A 355 -19.35 16.69 4.69
C LEU A 355 -19.02 16.59 6.18
N HIS A 356 -17.75 16.77 6.54
CA HIS A 356 -17.33 16.82 7.94
C HIS A 356 -17.94 18.03 8.70
N ARG A 357 -18.18 19.16 8.02
CA ARG A 357 -18.80 20.42 8.52
C ARG A 357 -18.04 21.17 9.62
N ASN A 358 -17.12 20.53 10.34
CA ASN A 358 -16.31 21.14 11.40
C ASN A 358 -14.81 20.85 11.26
N ILE A 359 -14.20 21.23 10.14
CA ILE A 359 -12.78 20.95 9.91
C ILE A 359 -11.93 21.96 10.71
N SER A 360 -11.11 21.43 11.61
CA SER A 360 -10.07 22.17 12.33
C SER A 360 -8.91 21.20 12.66
N SER A 361 -7.75 21.71 13.05
CA SER A 361 -6.63 20.87 13.51
C SER A 361 -6.95 20.06 14.79
N ARG A 362 -8.07 20.35 15.47
CA ARG A 362 -8.57 19.56 16.61
C ARG A 362 -9.46 18.40 16.19
N SER A 363 -9.93 18.38 14.93
CA SER A 363 -10.77 17.33 14.35
C SER A 363 -9.96 16.12 13.88
N PHE A 364 -8.63 16.22 13.90
CA PHE A 364 -7.71 15.15 13.53
C PHE A 364 -6.99 14.67 14.79
N LEU A 365 -6.96 13.36 15.00
CA LEU A 365 -6.19 12.70 16.04
C LEU A 365 -4.98 12.01 15.42
N VAL A 366 -3.92 11.82 16.20
CA VAL A 366 -2.65 11.28 15.71
C VAL A 366 -2.18 10.13 16.61
N THR A 367 -1.92 8.97 16.00
CA THR A 367 -1.35 7.81 16.71
C THR A 367 0.16 7.98 16.88
N ASN A 368 0.80 7.14 17.71
CA ASN A 368 2.26 7.13 17.89
C ASN A 368 3.04 6.89 16.59
N GLY A 369 2.39 6.37 15.55
CA GLY A 369 2.99 6.21 14.23
C GLY A 369 3.07 7.51 13.41
N TYR A 370 2.35 8.58 13.77
CA TYR A 370 1.97 9.68 12.85
C TYR A 370 0.85 9.30 11.86
N GLU A 371 0.08 8.26 12.17
CA GLU A 371 -1.15 8.00 11.43
C GLU A 371 -2.25 8.97 11.89
N VAL A 372 -2.79 9.73 10.95
CA VAL A 372 -3.88 10.67 11.22
C VAL A 372 -5.23 9.99 11.10
N LYS A 373 -6.08 10.19 12.11
CA LYS A 373 -7.46 9.72 12.19
C LYS A 373 -8.39 10.92 12.18
N VAL A 374 -9.27 11.02 11.18
CA VAL A 374 -10.35 12.01 11.20
C VAL A 374 -11.36 11.59 12.24
N SER A 375 -11.50 12.41 13.29
CA SER A 375 -12.60 12.31 14.23
C SER A 375 -13.79 13.00 13.59
N VAL A 376 -14.77 12.22 13.11
CA VAL A 376 -16.03 12.77 12.61
C VAL A 376 -16.81 13.28 13.81
N ALA A 377 -16.50 14.50 14.23
CA ALA A 377 -17.14 15.12 15.37
C ALA A 377 -18.63 15.34 15.06
N VAL A 378 -19.48 14.82 15.94
CA VAL A 378 -20.90 15.15 16.08
C VAL A 378 -21.07 16.67 16.08
N GLN A 379 -21.51 17.24 14.96
CA GLN A 379 -22.24 18.50 14.97
C GLN A 379 -23.73 18.15 14.85
N GLY A 380 -24.44 18.15 15.98
CA GLY A 380 -25.90 18.09 15.97
C GLY A 380 -26.58 17.26 17.06
N ALA A 381 -25.85 16.66 18.00
CA ALA A 381 -26.50 15.99 19.11
C ALA A 381 -25.60 15.89 20.35
N LEU A 382 -25.53 17.00 21.08
CA LEU A 382 -25.91 17.09 22.48
C LEU A 382 -26.25 18.54 22.78
#